data_AF-A0A920NSF3-F1
#
_entry.id   AF-A0A920NSF3-F1
#
_cell.length_a   1.000
_cell.length_b   1.000
_cell.length_c   1.000
_cell.angle_alpha   90.00
_cell.angle_beta   90.00
_cell.angle_gamma   90.00
#
_symmetry.space_group_name_H-M   'P 1'
#
loop_
_entity.id
_entity.type
_entity.pdbx_description
1 polymer ?
#
loop_
_entity_poly.entity_id
_entity_poly.type
_entity_poly.pdbx_seq_one_letter_code
_entity_poly.pdbx_strand_id
1 'polypeptide(L)' 'MKTAHDSLYYSKEEFQQPEKVKPFSICQVSKEKPTPLCPLEKELFILGTDPSRQCKIHRR' A
#
# COMPACT_ATOMS: atom_id res chain seq x y z
N MET A 1 20.30 -11.18 6.44
CA MET A 1 20.80 -11.17 5.05
C MET A 1 21.48 -9.84 4.73
N LYS A 2 22.67 -9.58 5.30
CA LYS A 2 23.47 -8.37 4.98
C LYS A 2 24.75 -8.79 4.26
N THR A 3 25.49 -9.68 4.88
CA THR A 3 26.75 -10.28 4.40
C THR A 3 26.67 -11.00 3.05
N ALA A 4 25.50 -11.51 2.65
CA ALA A 4 25.31 -12.19 1.36
C ALA A 4 25.10 -11.22 0.18
N HIS A 5 24.50 -10.05 0.42
CA HIS A 5 24.36 -9.00 -0.59
C HIS A 5 25.63 -8.14 -0.72
N ASP A 6 26.46 -8.10 0.32
CA ASP A 6 27.74 -7.36 0.29
C ASP A 6 28.84 -8.11 -0.49
N SER A 7 28.77 -9.44 -0.59
CA SER A 7 29.80 -10.30 -1.20
C SER A 7 29.51 -10.70 -2.64
N LEU A 8 28.24 -10.65 -3.04
CA LEU A 8 27.79 -10.94 -4.38
C LEU A 8 27.44 -9.59 -5.02
N TYR A 9 28.31 -9.09 -5.90
CA TYR A 9 28.15 -7.84 -6.66
C TYR A 9 26.96 -7.90 -7.64
N TYR A 10 25.80 -8.34 -7.19
CA TYR A 10 24.59 -8.35 -7.98
C TYR A 10 24.20 -6.90 -8.29
N SER A 11 23.88 -6.66 -9.57
CA SER A 11 23.29 -5.40 -9.99
C SER A 11 22.01 -5.15 -9.20
N LYS A 12 21.85 -3.93 -8.68
CA LYS A 12 20.57 -3.48 -8.14
C LYS A 12 19.59 -3.41 -9.31
N GLU A 13 18.73 -4.40 -9.43
CA GLU A 13 17.64 -4.37 -10.40
C GLU A 13 16.53 -3.47 -9.86
N GLU A 14 15.95 -2.68 -10.77
CA GLU A 14 14.80 -1.85 -10.43
C GLU A 14 13.56 -2.74 -10.28
N PHE A 15 12.91 -2.68 -9.12
CA PHE A 15 11.68 -3.41 -8.91
C PHE A 15 10.54 -2.77 -9.72
N GLN A 16 10.16 -3.42 -10.80
CA GLN A 16 9.01 -3.03 -11.60
C GLN A 16 7.73 -3.45 -10.89
N GLN A 17 6.90 -2.49 -10.48
CA GLN A 17 5.62 -2.77 -9.86
C GLN A 17 4.73 -3.55 -10.85
N PRO A 18 4.15 -4.69 -10.45
CA PRO A 18 3.27 -5.46 -11.33
C PRO A 18 2.03 -4.66 -11.74
N GLU A 19 1.58 -4.81 -12.99
CA GLU A 19 0.42 -4.09 -13.56
C GLU A 19 -0.88 -4.29 -12.75
N LYS A 20 -1.03 -5.45 -12.11
CA LYS A 20 -2.22 -5.80 -11.31
C LYS A 20 -2.17 -5.27 -9.88
N VAL A 21 -1.16 -4.48 -9.52
CA VAL A 21 -1.04 -3.84 -8.22
C VAL A 21 -1.20 -2.33 -8.41
N LYS A 22 -2.11 -1.72 -7.65
CA LYS A 22 -2.37 -0.28 -7.69
C LYS A 22 -2.17 0.36 -6.31
N PRO A 23 -1.66 1.60 -6.25
CA PRO A 23 -1.74 2.40 -5.04
C PRO A 23 -3.19 2.86 -4.80
N PHE A 24 -3.65 2.77 -3.56
CA PHE A 24 -4.96 3.24 -3.14
C PHE A 24 -4.86 3.97 -1.80
N SER A 25 -5.58 5.08 -1.65
CA SER A 25 -5.61 5.84 -0.40
C SER A 25 -6.71 5.29 0.52
N ILE A 26 -6.32 4.89 1.73
CA ILE A 26 -7.21 4.34 2.75
C ILE A 26 -7.19 5.18 4.03
N CYS A 27 -8.15 4.94 4.91
CA CYS A 27 -8.10 5.49 6.26
C CYS A 27 -6.98 4.81 7.06
N GLN A 28 -6.05 5.58 7.63
CA GLN A 28 -4.91 5.06 8.40
C GLN A 28 -5.35 4.18 9.59
N VAL A 29 -6.49 4.48 10.21
CA VAL A 29 -6.99 3.79 11.40
C VAL A 29 -7.84 2.56 11.05
N SER A 30 -8.86 2.74 10.21
CA SER A 30 -9.81 1.65 9.90
C SER A 30 -9.37 0.75 8.76
N LYS A 31 -8.39 1.19 7.95
CA LYS A 31 -8.00 0.55 6.68
C LYS A 31 -9.13 0.42 5.64
N GLU A 32 -10.29 1.04 5.91
CA GLU A 32 -11.43 1.13 4.99
C GLU A 32 -11.29 2.33 4.04
N LYS A 33 -12.21 2.47 3.07
CA LYS A 33 -12.25 3.66 2.19
C LYS A 33 -12.36 4.91 3.04
N PRO A 34 -11.52 5.94 2.78
CA PRO A 34 -11.48 7.11 3.62
C PRO A 34 -12.74 7.96 3.42
N THR A 35 -13.15 8.65 4.48
CA THR A 35 -14.09 9.78 4.44
C THR A 35 -13.30 11.09 4.46
N PRO A 36 -13.93 12.26 4.19
CA PRO A 36 -13.23 13.55 4.16
C PRO A 36 -12.49 13.92 5.46
N LEU A 37 -12.86 13.32 6.59
CA LEU A 37 -12.25 13.56 7.91
C LEU A 37 -11.19 12.50 8.27
N CYS A 38 -10.95 11.50 7.43
CA CYS A 38 -9.98 10.45 7.72
C CYS A 38 -8.54 10.93 7.53
N PRO A 39 -7.60 10.54 8.43
CA PRO A 39 -6.19 10.54 8.09
C PRO A 39 -5.95 9.53 6.95
N LEU A 40 -5.24 9.97 5.91
CA LEU A 40 -4.99 9.19 4.70
C LEU A 40 -3.67 8.44 4.77
N GLU A 41 -3.68 7.18 4.34
CA GLU A 41 -2.51 6.34 4.14
C GLU A 41 -2.53 5.78 2.71
N LYS A 42 -1.37 5.73 2.04
CA LYS A 42 -1.24 5.12 0.71
C LYS A 42 -0.74 3.69 0.88
N GLU A 43 -1.50 2.75 0.34
CA GLU A 43 -1.16 1.33 0.40
C GLU A 43 -1.35 0.68 -0.99
N LEU A 44 -0.60 -0.38 -1.26
CA LEU A 44 -0.65 -1.11 -2.53
C LEU A 44 -1.65 -2.27 -2.42
N PHE A 45 -2.59 -2.34 -3.37
CA PHE A 45 -3.59 -3.40 -3.44
C PHE A 45 -3.54 -4.12 -4.77
N ILE A 46 -3.84 -5.41 -4.75
CA ILE A 46 -4.16 -6.14 -5.97
C ILE A 46 -5.48 -5.58 -6.52
N LEU A 47 -5.60 -5.46 -7.85
CA LEU A 47 -6.82 -5.03 -8.49
C LEU A 47 -8.02 -5.88 -8.00
N GLY A 48 -9.02 -5.21 -7.43
CA GLY A 48 -10.23 -5.85 -6.91
C GLY A 48 -10.18 -6.26 -5.44
N THR A 49 -9.02 -6.16 -4.78
CA THR A 49 -8.89 -6.43 -3.33
C THR A 49 -8.86 -5.15 -2.48
N ASP A 50 -9.09 -3.98 -3.10
CA ASP A 50 -9.20 -2.73 -2.36
C ASP A 50 -10.42 -2.73 -1.44
N PRO A 51 -10.34 -2.07 -0.26
CA PRO A 51 -11.42 -2.07 0.72
C PRO A 51 -12.70 -1.57 0.08
N SER A 52 -13.78 -2.34 0.17
CA SER A 52 -15.07 -1.96 -0.44
C SER A 52 -15.92 -1.07 0.49
N ARG A 53 -15.71 -1.21 1.81
CA ARG A 53 -16.48 -0.52 2.86
C ARG A 53 -15.90 0.86 3.12
N GLN A 54 -16.78 1.78 3.55
CA GLN A 54 -16.42 3.15 3.87
C GLN A 54 -16.22 3.33 5.37
N CYS A 55 -15.18 4.06 5.74
CA CYS A 55 -14.76 4.28 7.11
C CYS A 55 -15.93 4.66 8.02
N LYS A 56 -16.05 3.95 9.15
CA LYS A 56 -17.07 4.23 10.17
C LYS A 56 -16.61 5.06 11.34
N ILE A 57 -15.30 5.28 11.46
CA ILE A 57 -14.68 5.94 12.60
C ILE A 57 -14.77 7.46 12.46
N HIS A 58 -14.34 8.00 11.31
CA HIS A 58 -14.30 9.44 11.06
C HIS A 58 -15.56 9.93 10.32
N ARG A 59 -16.71 9.60 10.88
CA ARG A 59 -18.01 10.10 10.40
C ARG A 59 -18.32 11.43 11.10
N ARG A 60 -18.98 12.34 10.37
CA ARG A 60 -19.55 13.55 10.97
C ARG A 60 -20.74 13.17 11.85
#